data_AF-L9WMS4-F1
#
_entry.id   AF-L9WMS4-F1
#
_cell.length_a   1.000
_cell.length_b   1.000
_cell.length_c   1.000
_cell.angle_alpha   90.00
_cell.angle_beta   90.00
_cell.angle_gamma   90.00
#
_symmetry.space_group_name_H-M   'P 1'
#
loop_
_entity.id
_entity.type
_entity.pdbx_description
1 polymer ?
#
loop_
_entity_poly.entity_id
_entity_poly.type
_entity_poly.pdbx_seq_one_letter_code
_entity_poly.pdbx_strand_id
1 'polypeptide(L)'
;MFEVFSRSYYLGRLYVTPTDHPRALIHDEQHERLNEEVYTSGEGVERLDAPLVMKLESQHFPVHGDSSVPANTLALPESVLENTDVRSPPSLREVLLARREQAERLLSFAGWDPTDFDPDEYPGAGT
;
A
#
# COMPACT_ATOMS: atom_id res chain seq x y z
N MET A 1 -10.97 2.87 -7.73
CA MET A 1 -11.91 3.65 -6.91
C MET A 1 -12.08 2.92 -5.60
N PHE A 2 -11.84 3.59 -4.48
CA PHE A 2 -12.02 3.05 -3.14
C PHE A 2 -13.31 3.62 -2.54
N GLU A 3 -14.08 2.78 -1.88
CA GLU A 3 -15.39 3.14 -1.31
C GLU A 3 -15.34 2.99 0.21
N VAL A 4 -16.11 3.82 0.94
CA VAL A 4 -16.19 3.74 2.40
C VAL A 4 -16.85 2.41 2.79
N PHE A 5 -16.06 1.49 3.34
CA PHE A 5 -16.55 0.19 3.78
C PHE A 5 -16.88 0.18 5.27
N SER A 6 -16.03 0.81 6.08
CA SER A 6 -16.17 0.87 7.52
C SER A 6 -15.56 2.15 8.07
N ARG A 7 -15.81 2.43 9.36
CA ARG A 7 -15.26 3.60 10.06
C ARG A 7 -13.74 3.69 10.02
N SER A 8 -13.07 2.55 9.81
CA SER A 8 -11.60 2.45 9.82
C SER A 8 -11.02 1.94 8.49
N TYR A 9 -11.86 1.62 7.50
CA TYR A 9 -11.39 1.05 6.24
C TYR A 9 -12.18 1.55 5.03
N TYR A 10 -11.47 1.73 3.92
CA TYR A 10 -12.02 1.83 2.57
C TYR A 10 -11.85 0.48 1.86
N LEU A 11 -12.74 0.14 0.95
CA LEU A 11 -12.67 -1.07 0.12
C LEU A 11 -12.39 -0.67 -1.33
N GLY A 12 -11.36 -1.23 -1.92
CA GLY A 12 -11.03 -1.08 -3.34
C GLY A 12 -10.80 -2.42 -3.98
N ARG A 13 -10.76 -2.44 -5.32
CA ARG A 13 -10.43 -3.63 -6.10
C ARG A 13 -9.16 -3.36 -6.89
N LEU A 14 -8.14 -4.21 -6.69
CA LEU A 14 -6.84 -4.11 -7.35
C LEU A 14 -6.46 -5.46 -7.94
N TYR A 15 -5.72 -5.44 -9.05
CA TYR A 15 -5.11 -6.65 -9.60
C TYR A 15 -3.94 -7.05 -8.73
N VAL A 16 -3.99 -8.23 -8.14
CA VAL A 16 -2.90 -8.73 -7.29
C VAL A 16 -1.93 -9.54 -8.14
N THR A 17 -0.66 -9.13 -8.15
CA THR A 17 0.44 -9.83 -8.84
C THR A 17 1.55 -10.17 -7.86
N PRO A 18 2.29 -11.29 -8.05
CA PRO A 18 3.52 -11.53 -7.32
C PRO A 18 4.59 -10.49 -7.69
N THR A 19 5.44 -10.19 -6.71
CA THR A 19 6.70 -9.45 -6.90
C THR A 19 7.83 -10.13 -6.12
N ASP A 20 9.05 -9.98 -6.62
CA ASP A 20 10.28 -10.39 -5.93
C ASP A 20 10.70 -9.39 -4.85
N HIS A 21 10.09 -8.19 -4.85
CA HIS A 21 10.36 -7.18 -3.83
C HIS A 21 9.87 -7.63 -2.45
N PRO A 22 10.64 -7.36 -1.38
CA PRO A 22 10.28 -7.77 -0.01
C PRO A 22 9.09 -6.99 0.57
N ARG A 23 8.64 -5.92 -0.09
CA ARG A 23 7.56 -5.03 0.34
C ARG A 23 6.41 -5.05 -0.67
N ALA A 24 5.21 -4.76 -0.21
CA ALA A 24 4.06 -4.59 -1.10
C ALA A 24 4.14 -3.24 -1.82
N LEU A 25 3.82 -3.25 -3.12
CA LEU A 25 3.97 -2.09 -4.00
C LEU A 25 2.69 -1.83 -4.79
N ILE A 26 2.40 -0.56 -5.06
CA ILE A 26 1.37 -0.12 -6.01
C ILE A 26 1.98 0.94 -6.93
N HIS A 27 1.29 1.24 -8.02
CA HIS A 27 1.69 2.33 -8.91
C HIS A 27 1.84 3.65 -8.15
N ASP A 28 2.96 4.33 -8.35
CA ASP A 28 3.35 5.56 -7.67
C ASP A 28 2.24 6.64 -7.66
N GLU A 29 1.75 7.06 -8.84
CA GLU A 29 0.65 8.03 -8.93
C GLU A 29 -0.63 7.61 -8.17
N GLN A 30 -0.88 6.29 -8.04
CA GLN A 30 -2.03 5.81 -7.27
C GLN A 30 -1.76 5.88 -5.77
N HIS A 31 -0.53 5.61 -5.36
CA HIS A 31 -0.09 5.74 -3.98
C HIS A 31 -0.23 7.18 -3.50
N GLU A 32 0.28 8.14 -4.26
CA GLU A 32 0.21 9.56 -3.92
C GLU A 32 -1.23 10.03 -3.81
N ARG A 33 -2.09 9.67 -4.79
CA ARG A 33 -3.52 10.03 -4.75
C ARG A 33 -4.26 9.43 -3.55
N LEU A 34 -3.97 8.18 -3.20
CA LEU A 34 -4.59 7.55 -2.04
C LEU A 34 -4.10 8.18 -0.73
N ASN A 35 -2.82 8.55 -0.65
CA ASN A 35 -2.30 9.33 0.48
C ASN A 35 -2.99 10.69 0.58
N GLU A 36 -3.16 11.38 -0.54
CA GLU A 36 -3.84 12.68 -0.59
C GLU A 36 -5.32 12.55 -0.16
N GLU A 37 -6.02 11.49 -0.58
CA GLU A 37 -7.44 11.33 -0.27
C GLU A 37 -7.69 10.81 1.16
N VAL A 38 -6.81 9.93 1.67
CA VAL A 38 -7.08 9.15 2.89
C VAL A 38 -6.25 9.62 4.07
N TYR A 39 -5.00 10.02 3.85
CA TYR A 39 -4.11 10.46 4.93
C TYR A 39 -4.08 11.97 5.01
N THR A 40 -4.07 12.68 3.91
CA THR A 40 -4.02 14.15 3.90
C THR A 40 -5.37 14.72 4.33
N SER A 41 -5.32 15.66 5.29
CA SER A 41 -6.47 16.46 5.72
C SER A 41 -6.73 17.64 4.78
N GLY A 42 -5.79 17.92 3.87
CA GLY A 42 -5.84 19.03 2.92
C GLY A 42 -5.34 20.34 3.51
N GLU A 43 -4.64 20.29 4.65
CA GLU A 43 -4.17 21.45 5.39
C GLU A 43 -2.65 21.37 5.62
N GLY A 44 -1.89 22.17 4.87
CA GLY A 44 -0.43 22.25 4.97
C GLY A 44 0.32 21.33 4.00
N VAL A 45 1.60 21.08 4.30
CA VAL A 45 2.48 20.19 3.52
C VAL A 45 2.41 18.81 4.17
N GLU A 46 1.64 17.91 3.57
CA GLU A 46 1.48 16.53 4.05
C GLU A 46 2.28 15.57 3.18
N ARG A 47 2.82 14.49 3.77
CA ARG A 47 3.63 13.51 3.04
C ARG A 47 2.74 12.59 2.22
N LEU A 48 2.95 12.59 0.91
CA LEU A 48 2.28 11.68 -0.03
C LEU A 48 3.03 10.36 -0.21
N ASP A 49 4.28 10.32 0.23
CA ASP A 49 5.17 9.15 0.18
C ASP A 49 5.04 8.24 1.42
N ALA A 50 4.12 8.55 2.34
CA ALA A 50 3.90 7.73 3.51
C ALA A 50 3.31 6.37 3.11
N PRO A 51 3.80 5.24 3.67
CA PRO A 51 3.30 3.94 3.28
C PRO A 51 1.84 3.76 3.69
N LEU A 52 1.04 3.30 2.73
CA LEU A 52 -0.36 3.00 2.95
C LEU A 52 -0.49 1.64 3.62
N VAL A 53 -1.27 1.54 4.70
CA VAL A 53 -1.58 0.24 5.30
C VAL A 53 -2.78 -0.36 4.59
N MET A 54 -2.53 -1.39 3.80
CA MET A 54 -3.58 -2.19 3.17
C MET A 54 -3.76 -3.52 3.88
N LYS A 55 -4.95 -4.09 3.69
CA LYS A 55 -5.31 -5.39 4.20
C LYS A 55 -5.92 -6.22 3.07
N LEU A 56 -5.35 -7.39 2.84
CA LEU A 56 -5.90 -8.41 1.96
C LEU A 56 -6.31 -9.62 2.80
N GLU A 57 -7.56 -10.05 2.67
CA GLU A 57 -8.16 -11.10 3.48
C GLU A 57 -7.98 -10.87 5.00
N SER A 58 -7.01 -11.55 5.61
CA SER A 58 -6.73 -11.48 7.06
C SER A 58 -5.40 -10.82 7.39
N GLN A 59 -4.62 -10.38 6.39
CA GLN A 59 -3.26 -9.87 6.60
C GLN A 59 -3.16 -8.38 6.26
N HIS A 60 -2.53 -7.61 7.17
CA HIS A 60 -2.22 -6.20 6.98
C HIS A 60 -0.75 -6.05 6.60
N PHE A 61 -0.46 -5.14 5.67
CA PHE A 61 0.90 -4.86 5.22
C PHE A 61 1.04 -3.40 4.77
N PRO A 62 2.23 -2.81 4.97
CA PRO A 62 2.56 -1.50 4.41
C PRO A 62 2.77 -1.63 2.90
N VAL A 63 2.23 -0.67 2.16
CA VAL A 63 2.27 -0.58 0.70
C VAL A 63 2.97 0.71 0.32
N HIS A 64 3.95 0.60 -0.58
CA HIS A 64 4.72 1.73 -1.09
C HIS A 64 4.37 2.01 -2.55
N GLY A 65 4.58 3.26 -2.98
CA GLY A 65 4.56 3.64 -4.39
C GLY A 65 5.80 3.15 -5.11
N ASP A 66 5.62 2.58 -6.30
CA ASP A 66 6.69 2.23 -7.23
C ASP A 66 6.20 2.39 -8.68
N SER A 67 7.01 3.02 -9.51
CA SER A 67 6.66 3.30 -10.92
C SER A 67 6.79 2.07 -11.83
N SER A 68 7.42 0.98 -11.37
CA SER A 68 7.51 -0.29 -12.10
C SER A 68 6.21 -1.08 -12.05
N VAL A 69 5.34 -0.79 -11.07
CA VAL A 69 4.07 -1.49 -10.90
C VAL A 69 3.00 -0.86 -11.80
N PRO A 70 2.27 -1.62 -12.63
CA PRO A 70 1.22 -1.07 -13.48
C PRO A 70 0.09 -0.44 -12.68
N ALA A 71 -0.57 0.57 -13.27
CA ALA A 71 -1.75 1.18 -12.65
C ALA A 71 -2.84 0.14 -12.33
N ASN A 72 -3.54 0.32 -11.20
CA ASN A 72 -4.56 -0.57 -10.62
C ASN A 72 -4.03 -1.96 -10.26
N THR A 73 -2.72 -2.08 -10.05
CA THR A 73 -2.06 -3.33 -9.66
C THR A 73 -1.43 -3.18 -8.28
N LEU A 74 -1.61 -4.20 -7.46
CA LEU A 74 -0.98 -4.40 -6.17
C LEU A 74 0.01 -5.55 -6.31
N ALA A 75 1.29 -5.22 -6.28
CA ALA A 75 2.36 -6.19 -6.30
C ALA A 75 2.64 -6.65 -4.87
N LEU A 76 2.49 -7.94 -4.60
CA LEU A 76 2.68 -8.53 -3.28
C LEU A 76 3.85 -9.50 -3.28
N PRO A 77 4.70 -9.49 -2.24
CA PRO A 77 5.73 -10.50 -2.08
C PRO A 77 5.11 -11.89 -2.00
N GLU A 78 5.83 -12.89 -2.50
CA GLU A 78 5.37 -14.29 -2.47
C GLU A 78 4.98 -14.73 -1.06
N SER A 79 5.73 -14.33 -0.04
CA SER A 79 5.40 -14.66 1.36
C SER A 79 4.03 -14.15 1.83
N VAL A 80 3.57 -13.00 1.32
CA VAL A 80 2.21 -12.49 1.63
C VAL A 80 1.17 -13.26 0.84
N LEU A 81 1.46 -13.57 -0.43
CA LEU A 81 0.57 -14.35 -1.29
C LEU A 81 0.38 -15.78 -0.79
N GLU A 82 1.41 -16.42 -0.26
CA GLU A 82 1.34 -17.75 0.35
C GLU A 82 0.39 -17.82 1.54
N ASN A 83 0.22 -16.70 2.24
CA ASN A 83 -0.69 -16.56 3.38
C ASN A 83 -2.11 -16.13 2.97
N THR A 84 -2.36 -15.96 1.67
CA THR A 84 -3.63 -15.50 1.10
C THR A 84 -4.19 -16.58 0.16
N ASP A 85 -5.50 -16.70 0.00
CA ASP A 85 -6.11 -17.65 -0.94
C ASP A 85 -6.07 -17.14 -2.41
N VAL A 86 -5.00 -16.44 -2.80
CA VAL A 86 -4.79 -15.99 -4.18
C VAL A 86 -4.33 -17.14 -5.05
N ARG A 87 -5.31 -17.92 -5.53
CA ARG A 87 -5.07 -18.99 -6.51
C ARG A 87 -4.92 -18.38 -7.91
N SER A 88 -3.74 -18.52 -8.50
CA SER A 88 -3.39 -18.04 -9.86
C SER A 88 -3.42 -16.51 -10.05
N PRO A 89 -2.42 -15.78 -9.54
CA PRO A 89 -2.21 -14.38 -9.94
C PRO A 89 -1.74 -14.27 -11.41
N PRO A 90 -2.05 -13.18 -12.15
CA PRO A 90 -2.73 -11.97 -11.68
C PRO A 90 -4.25 -12.14 -11.57
N SER A 91 -4.80 -11.77 -10.41
CA SER A 91 -6.24 -11.88 -10.12
C SER A 91 -6.79 -10.61 -9.49
N LEU A 92 -7.99 -10.18 -9.89
CA LEU A 92 -8.66 -9.03 -9.28
C LEU A 92 -9.14 -9.40 -7.88
N ARG A 93 -8.67 -8.68 -6.85
CA ARG A 93 -9.00 -8.93 -5.45
C ARG A 93 -9.48 -7.67 -4.75
N GLU A 94 -10.33 -7.89 -3.76
CA GLU A 94 -10.83 -6.86 -2.85
C GLU A 94 -9.78 -6.58 -1.77
N VAL A 95 -9.36 -5.32 -1.68
CA VAL A 95 -8.33 -4.85 -0.75
C VAL A 95 -8.93 -3.77 0.14
N LEU A 96 -8.71 -3.90 1.44
CA LEU A 96 -9.14 -2.92 2.43
C LEU A 96 -8.00 -1.95 2.72
N LEU A 97 -8.18 -0.67 2.42
CA LEU A 97 -7.24 0.39 2.78
C LEU A 97 -7.60 0.95 4.15
N ALA A 98 -6.65 0.93 5.10
CA ALA A 98 -6.85 1.51 6.42
C ALA A 98 -6.85 3.04 6.34
N ARG A 99 -7.72 3.68 7.13
CA ARG A 99 -7.70 5.14 7.33
C ARG A 99 -6.48 5.56 8.14
N ARG A 100 -6.10 6.84 8.06
CA ARG A 100 -4.94 7.43 8.76
C ARG A 100 -4.77 6.93 10.21
N GLU A 101 -5.78 7.15 11.05
CA GLU A 101 -5.74 6.77 12.47
C GLU A 101 -5.50 5.27 12.70
N GLN A 102 -6.09 4.43 11.85
CA GLN A 102 -5.94 2.97 11.93
C GLN A 102 -4.58 2.52 11.38
N ALA A 103 -4.10 3.17 10.33
CA ALA A 103 -2.80 2.91 9.73
C ALA A 103 -1.66 3.27 10.69
N GLU A 104 -1.70 4.45 11.30
CA GLU A 104 -0.72 4.91 12.30
C GLU A 104 -0.62 3.91 13.47
N ARG A 105 -1.77 3.40 13.93
CA ARG A 105 -1.80 2.38 14.98
C ARG A 105 -1.17 1.07 14.52
N LEU A 106 -1.48 0.60 13.32
CA LEU A 106 -0.95 -0.67 12.80
C LEU A 106 0.56 -0.58 12.52
N LEU A 107 1.04 0.56 11.99
CA LEU A 107 2.45 0.80 11.73
C LEU A 107 3.27 0.83 13.03
N SER A 108 2.74 1.46 14.09
CA SER A 108 3.44 1.46 15.38
C SER A 108 3.55 0.05 15.99
N PHE A 109 2.55 -0.81 15.79
CA PHE A 109 2.63 -2.23 16.19
C PHE A 109 3.59 -3.05 15.33
N ALA A 110 3.73 -2.71 14.05
CA ALA A 110 4.67 -3.38 13.14
C ALA A 110 6.14 -2.95 13.37
N GLY A 111 6.39 -2.01 14.29
CA GLY A 111 7.71 -1.44 14.51
C GLY A 111 8.20 -0.57 13.35
N TRP A 112 7.28 -0.13 12.49
CA TRP A 112 7.60 0.80 11.41
C TRP A 112 7.81 2.19 12.00
N ASP A 113 9.03 2.71 11.88
CA ASP A 113 9.37 4.07 12.26
C ASP A 113 9.33 4.96 11.02
N PRO A 114 8.63 6.12 11.04
CA PRO A 114 8.55 7.03 9.89
C PRO A 114 9.91 7.61 9.45
N THR A 115 10.97 7.39 10.24
CA THR A 115 12.35 7.80 9.96
C THR A 115 13.18 6.69 9.28
N ASP A 116 12.65 5.46 9.15
CA ASP A 116 13.28 4.33 8.42
C ASP A 116 13.14 4.47 6.89
N PHE A 117 12.48 5.53 6.43
CA PHE A 117 12.44 5.90 5.02
C PHE A 117 13.79 6.51 4.64
N ASP A 118 14.75 5.66 4.26
CA ASP A 118 15.99 6.10 3.63
C ASP A 118 15.70 6.41 2.15
N PRO A 119 15.64 7.69 1.73
CA PRO A 119 15.37 8.04 0.34
C PRO A 119 16.48 7.55 -0.62
N ASP A 120 17.59 7.04 -0.07
CA ASP A 120 18.73 6.47 -0.80
C ASP A 120 18.57 4.97 -1.12
N GLU A 121 17.55 4.27 -0.59
CA GLU A 121 17.37 2.82 -0.82
C GLU A 121 16.65 2.48 -2.15
N TYR A 122 16.41 3.48 -3.00
CA TYR A 122 15.97 3.29 -4.39
C TYR A 122 17.14 3.51 -5.37
N PRO A 123 17.94 2.48 -5.73
CA PRO A 123 18.90 2.59 -6.81
C PRO A 123 18.15 2.56 -8.16
N GLY A 124 17.45 3.65 -8.50
CA GLY A 124 16.54 3.69 -9.64
C GLY A 124 16.35 5.06 -10.29
N ALA A 125 17.23 6.03 -10.06
CA ALA A 125 17.27 7.28 -10.81
C ALA A 125 18.71 7.56 -11.30
N GLY A 126 19.20 6.70 -12.20
CA GLY A 126 20.44 6.92 -12.92
C GLY A 126 20.18 7.56 -14.28
N THR A 127 20.44 8.87 -14.37
CA THR A 127 20.82 9.71 -15.54
C THR A 127 19.99 9.63 -16.84
#